data_AF-X1ULV1-F1
#
_entry.id   AF-X1ULV1-F1
#
_cell.length_a   1.000
_cell.length_b   1.000
_cell.length_c   1.000
_cell.angle_alpha   90.00
_cell.angle_beta   90.00
_cell.angle_gamma   90.00
#
_symmetry.space_group_name_H-M   'P 1'
#
loop_
_entity.id
_entity.type
_entity.pdbx_description
1 polymer ?
#
loop_
_entity_poly.entity_id
_entity_poly.type
_entity_poly.pdbx_seq_one_letter_code
_entity_poly.pdbx_strand_id
1 'polypeptide(L)' 'FQRELEKMGQGGLVRTCEAKDLDHTGDRKTLIARLVAWEKSQEEPVVEPPEPTEPPEPTEPPED' A
#
# COMPACT_ATOMS: atom_id res chain seq x y z
N PHE A 1 2.00 -12.49 6.66
CA PHE A 1 2.90 -11.45 7.16
C PHE A 1 3.17 -11.48 8.66
N GLN A 2 2.16 -11.40 9.53
CA GLN A 2 2.38 -11.39 10.99
C GLN A 2 3.28 -12.54 11.50
N ARG A 3 3.05 -13.78 11.06
CA ARG A 3 3.89 -14.94 11.45
C ARG A 3 5.36 -14.81 11.04
N GLU A 4 5.66 -14.09 9.96
CA GLU A 4 7.03 -13.84 9.52
C GLU A 4 7.69 -12.78 10.40
N LEU A 5 6.95 -11.73 10.77
CA LEU A 5 7.38 -10.73 11.75
C LEU A 5 7.62 -11.35 13.14
N GLU A 6 6.80 -12.32 13.53
CA GLU A 6 6.95 -13.09 14.77
C GLU A 6 8.12 -14.07 14.76
N LYS A 7 8.68 -14.42 13.60
CA LYS A 7 9.96 -15.13 13.50
C LYS A 7 11.14 -14.16 13.42
N MET A 8 10.89 -12.93 12.97
CA MET A 8 11.90 -11.89 12.84
C MET A 8 12.36 -11.37 14.21
N GLY A 9 13.68 -11.22 14.37
CA GLY A 9 14.26 -10.60 15.55
C GLY A 9 13.93 -9.11 15.63
N GLN A 10 14.05 -8.52 16.84
CA GLN A 10 13.76 -7.10 17.07
C GLN A 10 14.51 -6.17 16.10
N GLY A 11 15.79 -6.43 15.83
CA GLY A 11 16.56 -5.65 14.87
C GLY A 11 16.01 -5.70 13.43
N GLY A 12 15.44 -6.84 13.03
CA GLY A 12 14.78 -6.96 11.72
C GLY A 12 13.47 -6.18 11.67
N LEU A 13 12.70 -6.19 12.76
CA LEU A 13 11.46 -5.41 12.87
C LEU A 13 11.74 -3.91 12.81
N VAL A 14 12.76 -3.43 13.52
CA VAL A 14 13.18 -2.02 13.50
C VAL A 14 13.57 -1.59 12.09
N ARG A 15 14.44 -2.36 11.40
CA ARG A 15 14.81 -2.05 10.01
C ARG A 15 13.63 -2.08 9.05
N THR A 16 12.68 -2.99 9.26
CA THR A 16 11.48 -3.07 8.43
C THR A 16 10.57 -1.87 8.64
N CYS A 17 10.43 -1.41 9.88
CA CYS A 17 9.72 -0.17 10.18
C CYS A 17 10.44 1.03 9.54
N GLU A 18 11.76 1.16 9.72
CA GLU A 18 12.57 2.25 9.15
C GLU A 18 12.47 2.29 7.61
N ALA A 19 12.60 1.14 6.94
CA ALA A 19 12.48 1.05 5.48
C ALA A 19 11.08 1.41 4.94
N LYS A 20 10.06 1.37 5.81
CA LYS A 20 8.67 1.70 5.48
C LYS A 20 8.25 3.07 6.02
N ASP A 21 9.21 3.85 6.53
CA ASP A 21 8.98 5.14 7.19
C ASP A 21 7.96 5.05 8.35
N LEU A 22 7.95 3.92 9.04
CA LEU A 22 7.12 3.67 10.20
C LEU A 22 7.89 3.93 11.49
N ASP A 23 7.17 4.41 12.49
CA ASP A 23 7.72 4.58 13.83
C ASP A 23 8.18 3.22 14.40
N HIS A 24 9.50 3.14 14.63
CA HIS A 24 10.22 1.96 15.09
C HIS A 24 10.53 2.02 16.59
N THR A 25 9.88 2.91 17.33
CA THR A 25 9.97 2.98 18.78
C THR A 25 9.02 1.99 19.48
N GLY A 26 9.44 1.50 20.64
CA GLY A 26 8.64 0.62 21.50
C GLY A 26 8.98 -0.87 21.40
N ASP A 27 8.17 -1.69 22.06
CA ASP A 27 8.38 -3.13 22.17
C ASP A 27 8.15 -3.86 20.84
N ARG A 28 8.71 -5.07 20.78
CA ARG A 28 8.53 -6.00 19.65
C ARG A 28 7.07 -6.15 19.21
N LYS A 29 6.13 -6.26 20.15
CA LYS A 29 4.70 -6.40 19.82
C LYS A 29 4.15 -5.15 19.14
N THR A 30 4.57 -3.97 19.57
CA THR A 30 4.18 -2.68 18.98
C THR A 30 4.66 -2.59 17.54
N LEU A 31 5.92 -2.96 17.28
CA LEU A 31 6.48 -2.99 15.92
C LEU A 31 5.70 -3.94 15.00
N ILE A 32 5.40 -5.15 15.49
CA ILE A 32 4.63 -6.15 14.73
C ILE A 32 3.23 -5.63 14.42
N ALA A 33 2.51 -5.09 15.41
CA ALA A 33 1.17 -4.56 15.21
C ALA A 33 1.15 -3.43 14.18
N ARG A 34 2.15 -2.54 14.22
CA ARG A 34 2.28 -1.41 13.30
C ARG A 34 2.57 -1.84 11.87
N LEU A 35 3.46 -2.81 11.70
CA LEU A 35 3.74 -3.40 10.39
C LEU A 35 2.51 -4.10 9.82
N VAL A 36 1.78 -4.88 10.63
CA VAL A 36 0.54 -5.55 10.20
C VAL A 36 -0.53 -4.54 9.81
N ALA A 37 -0.67 -3.44 10.57
CA ALA A 37 -1.59 -2.37 10.22
C ALA A 37 -1.21 -1.72 8.88
N TRP A 38 0.08 -1.43 8.67
CA TRP A 38 0.58 -0.88 7.41
C TRP A 38 0.32 -1.82 6.22
N GLU A 39 0.53 -3.13 6.36
CA GLU A 39 0.23 -4.08 5.29
C GLU A 39 -1.26 -4.07 4.93
N LYS A 40 -2.14 -4.07 5.93
CA LYS A 40 -3.59 -4.00 5.70
C LYS A 40 -4.00 -2.70 5.02
N SER A 41 -3.37 -1.57 5.36
CA SER A 41 -3.61 -0.29 4.71
C SER A 41 -3.07 -0.22 3.27
N GLN A 42 -2.11 -1.07 2.90
CA GLN A 42 -1.66 -1.23 1.51
C GLN A 42 -2.55 -2.19 0.70
N GLU A 43 -3.27 -3.09 1.39
CA GLU A 43 -4.17 -4.07 0.77
C GLU A 43 -5.56 -3.48 0.45
N GLU A 44 -5.90 -2.32 1.03
CA GLU A 44 -7.04 -1.53 0.53
C GLU A 44 -6.75 -1.04 -0.89
N PRO A 45 -7.69 -1.26 -1.84
CA PRO A 45 -7.38 -1.34 -3.24
C PRO A 45 -6.83 -0.02 -3.77
N VAL A 46 -5.76 -0.13 -4.54
CA VAL A 46 -5.48 0.76 -5.66
C VAL A 46 -6.79 0.88 -6.43
N VAL A 47 -7.53 1.96 -6.20
CA VAL A 47 -8.52 2.43 -7.15
C VAL A 47 -7.69 2.66 -8.40
N GLU A 48 -7.83 1.78 -9.39
CA GLU A 48 -7.28 2.04 -10.72
C GLU A 48 -7.66 3.49 -11.04
N PRO A 49 -6.70 4.37 -11.40
CA PRO A 49 -7.08 5.68 -11.91
C PRO A 49 -8.10 5.40 -13.02
N PRO A 50 -9.27 6.06 -13.04
CA PRO A 50 -10.26 5.78 -14.06
C PRO A 50 -9.56 5.84 -15.41
N GLU A 51 -9.69 4.78 -16.22
CA GLU A 51 -9.18 4.80 -17.58
C GLU A 51 -9.60 6.12 -18.21
N PRO A 52 -8.67 6.87 -18.84
CA PRO A 52 -9.04 8.12 -19.50
C PRO A 52 -10.10 7.75 -20.53
N THR A 53 -11.35 8.10 -20.25
CA THR A 53 -12.45 7.90 -21.18
C THR A 53 -12.13 8.80 -22.35
N GLU A 54 -11.68 8.21 -23.47
CA GLU A 54 -11.45 8.96 -24.69
C GLU A 54 -12.74 9.74 -25.01
N PRO A 55 -12.64 11.06 -25.27
CA PRO A 55 -13.82 11.83 -25.66
C PRO A 55 -14.39 11.19 -26.93
N PRO A 56 -15.73 11.02 -27.03
CA PRO A 56 -16.32 10.46 -28.25
C PRO A 56 -15.90 11.31 -29.45
N GLU A 57 -15.38 10.65 -30.49
CA GLU A 57 -15.08 11.32 -31.76
C GLU A 57 -16.33 12.06 -32.26
N PRO A 58 -16.20 13.32 -32.69
CA PRO A 58 -17.32 14.03 -33.28
C PRO A 58 -17.74 13.29 -34.56
N THR A 59 -18.96 12.79 -34.56
CA THR A 59 -19.59 12.26 -35.77
C THR A 59 -19.81 13.43 -36.72
N GLU A 60 -19.02 13.49 -37.80
CA GLU A 60 -19.23 14.45 -38.88
C GLU A 60 -20.64 14.23 -39.48
N PRO A 61 -21.47 15.28 -39.64
CA PRO A 61 -22.73 15.15 -40.36
C PRO A 61 -22.43 14.93 -41.85
N PRO A 62 -23.28 14.17 -42.58
CA PRO A 62 -23.08 13.95 -44.00
C PRO A 62 -23.20 15.27 -44.76
N GLU A 63 -22.18 15.60 -45.56
CA GLU A 63 -22.23 16.66 -46.56
C GLU A 63 -23.19 16.24 -47.69
N ASP A 64 -24.12 17.14 -48.03
CA ASP A 64 -25.06 17.04 -49.17
C ASP A 64 -24.36 17.43 -50.48
#